data_AF-A0A1W1DFE4-F1
#
_entry.id   AF-A0A1W1DFE4-F1
#
_cell.length_a   1.000
_cell.length_b   1.000
_cell.length_c   1.000
_cell.angle_alpha   90.00
_cell.angle_beta   90.00
_cell.angle_gamma   90.00
#
_symmetry.space_group_name_H-M   'P 1'
#
loop_
_entity.id
_entity.type
_entity.pdbx_description
1 polymer ?
#
loop_
_entity_poly.entity_id
_entity_poly.type
_entity_poly.pdbx_seq_one_letter_code
_entity_poly.pdbx_strand_id
1 'polypeptide(L)'
;MSPISAVGNQGTQGYTAPEVILNEKVSQSSDQFSLGAIVYEMLTACLPYEDKLDKNLTIKRLSKLSYESALKHDPHVPIWVDGAIHKACCLEVKGRYEVLSEFLYDLENPNHALFEASETTQPEFVLKKYRLFIALSFALNVVLLLMLVR
;
A
#
# COMPACT_ATOMS: atom_id res chain seq x y z
N MET A 1 10.96 26.75 -32.72
CA MET A 1 11.59 26.13 -31.54
C MET A 1 10.93 26.69 -30.31
N SER A 2 9.91 26.01 -29.79
CA SER A 2 9.23 26.37 -28.54
C SER A 2 9.99 25.73 -27.38
N PRO A 3 10.51 26.51 -26.42
CA PRO A 3 11.45 26.01 -25.42
C PRO A 3 10.71 25.60 -24.16
N ILE A 4 10.03 24.44 -24.15
CA ILE A 4 9.61 23.77 -22.91
C ILE A 4 9.70 22.25 -23.11
N SER A 5 10.89 21.77 -23.41
CA SER A 5 11.27 20.43 -22.96
C SER A 5 12.14 20.69 -21.75
N ALA A 6 11.54 20.65 -20.55
CA ALA A 6 12.29 20.70 -19.31
C ALA A 6 13.21 19.49 -19.30
N VAL A 7 14.48 19.72 -19.65
CA VAL A 7 15.55 18.75 -19.53
C VAL A 7 15.68 18.45 -18.04
N GLY A 8 15.40 17.20 -17.68
CA GLY A 8 15.62 16.66 -16.35
C GLY A 8 14.31 16.47 -15.58
N ASN A 9 14.06 15.22 -15.22
CA ASN A 9 13.11 14.76 -14.22
C ASN A 9 13.15 15.65 -12.95
N GLN A 10 12.24 16.63 -12.88
CA GLN A 10 12.05 17.59 -11.79
C GLN A 10 10.85 17.23 -10.91
N GLY A 11 10.48 15.95 -10.87
CA GLY A 11 9.55 15.47 -9.86
C GLY A 11 10.21 15.49 -8.47
N THR A 12 9.50 15.99 -7.45
CA THR A 12 9.93 15.87 -6.05
C THR A 12 9.90 14.40 -5.66
N GLN A 13 10.98 13.93 -5.04
CA GLN A 13 11.12 12.54 -4.57
C GLN A 13 9.92 12.17 -3.68
N GLY A 14 9.35 10.98 -3.87
CA GLY A 14 8.19 10.51 -3.12
C GLY A 14 6.82 10.88 -3.69
N TYR A 15 6.68 11.98 -4.45
CA TYR A 15 5.40 12.39 -5.05
C TYR A 15 5.27 11.99 -6.52
N THR A 16 6.39 11.65 -7.15
CA THR A 16 6.43 11.36 -8.58
C THR A 16 5.96 9.93 -8.85
N ALA A 17 5.01 9.78 -9.76
CA ALA A 17 4.50 8.47 -10.13
C ALA A 17 5.60 7.58 -10.75
N PRO A 18 5.62 6.27 -10.47
CA PRO A 18 6.68 5.37 -10.92
C PRO A 18 6.83 5.31 -12.45
N GLU A 19 5.74 5.44 -13.21
CA GLU A 19 5.77 5.47 -14.68
C GLU A 19 6.43 6.74 -15.24
N VAL A 20 6.34 7.87 -14.52
CA VAL A 20 7.01 9.11 -14.88
C VAL A 20 8.52 8.97 -14.63
N ILE A 21 8.91 8.32 -13.54
CA ILE A 21 10.33 8.06 -13.24
C ILE A 21 10.94 7.10 -14.27
N LEU A 22 10.21 6.03 -14.64
CA LEU A 22 10.74 4.98 -15.52
C LEU A 22 10.70 5.34 -17.00
N ASN A 23 9.64 5.99 -17.46
CA ASN A 23 9.35 6.18 -18.88
C ASN A 23 9.14 7.66 -19.27
N GLU A 24 9.29 8.61 -18.33
CA GLU A 24 9.05 10.05 -18.53
C GLU A 24 7.67 10.38 -19.10
N LYS A 25 6.69 9.47 -18.93
CA LYS A 25 5.35 9.62 -19.46
C LYS A 25 4.41 10.18 -18.41
N VAL A 26 4.08 11.46 -18.55
CA VAL A 26 3.10 12.17 -17.71
C VAL A 26 1.69 11.97 -18.26
N SER A 27 0.72 11.76 -17.38
CA SER A 27 -0.71 11.59 -17.71
C SER A 27 -1.60 12.03 -16.54
N GLN A 28 -2.91 12.09 -16.74
CA GLN A 28 -3.85 12.38 -15.65
C GLN A 28 -3.69 11.39 -14.48
N SER A 29 -3.39 10.12 -14.77
CA SER A 29 -3.14 9.10 -13.74
C SER A 29 -1.88 9.36 -12.93
N SER A 30 -0.86 10.02 -13.49
CA SER A 30 0.35 10.39 -12.73
C SER A 30 0.06 11.54 -11.77
N ASP A 31 -0.76 12.51 -12.19
CA ASP A 31 -1.19 13.61 -11.31
C ASP A 31 -2.05 13.08 -10.15
N GLN A 32 -2.89 12.08 -10.42
CA GLN A 32 -3.67 11.41 -9.38
C GLN A 32 -2.78 10.73 -8.33
N PHE A 33 -1.70 10.06 -8.76
CA PHE A 33 -0.75 9.46 -7.82
C PHE A 33 -0.11 10.54 -6.93
N SER A 34 0.34 11.64 -7.52
CA SER A 34 0.93 12.75 -6.76
C SER A 34 -0.06 13.35 -5.77
N LEU A 35 -1.32 13.53 -6.16
CA LEU A 35 -2.37 13.99 -5.26
C LEU A 35 -2.62 12.99 -4.12
N GLY A 36 -2.67 11.68 -4.41
CA GLY A 36 -2.79 10.64 -3.39
C GLY A 36 -1.64 10.68 -2.38
N ALA A 37 -0.40 10.86 -2.85
CA ALA A 37 0.76 10.99 -1.98
C ALA A 37 0.70 12.25 -1.10
N ILE A 38 0.22 13.39 -1.63
CA ILE A 38 -0.01 14.62 -0.86
C ILE A 38 -1.09 14.40 0.21
N VAL A 39 -2.21 13.77 -0.15
CA VAL A 39 -3.28 13.47 0.83
C VAL A 39 -2.78 12.54 1.93
N TYR A 40 -2.01 11.50 1.56
CA TYR A 40 -1.37 10.61 2.53
C TYR A 40 -0.48 11.38 3.51
N GLU A 41 0.36 12.28 3.00
CA GLU A 41 1.27 13.06 3.83
C GLU A 41 0.53 14.07 4.71
N MET A 42 -0.51 14.73 4.21
CA MET A 42 -1.32 15.64 5.01
C MET A 42 -1.95 14.94 6.23
N LEU A 43 -2.27 13.64 6.11
CA LEU A 43 -2.86 12.86 7.19
C LEU A 43 -1.82 12.21 8.12
N THR A 44 -0.66 11.82 7.60
CA THR A 44 0.31 10.98 8.32
C THR A 44 1.65 11.65 8.62
N ALA A 45 1.91 12.82 8.02
CA ALA A 45 3.22 13.48 7.94
C ALA A 45 4.34 12.59 7.36
N CYS A 46 3.97 11.49 6.68
CA CYS A 46 4.87 10.50 6.08
C CYS A 46 4.53 10.33 4.60
N LEU A 47 5.33 9.57 3.85
CA LEU A 47 5.04 9.23 2.44
C LEU A 47 4.62 7.75 2.29
N PRO A 48 3.72 7.41 1.34
CA PRO A 48 3.16 6.07 1.21
C PRO A 48 4.19 4.99 0.83
N TYR A 49 5.33 5.40 0.26
CA TYR A 49 6.45 4.54 -0.11
C TYR A 49 7.79 5.04 0.45
N GLU A 50 7.76 5.94 1.43
CA GLU A 50 8.95 6.62 1.97
C GLU A 50 9.81 7.23 0.83
N ASP A 51 11.13 7.19 1.00
CA ASP A 51 12.11 7.67 0.02
C ASP A 51 12.40 6.67 -1.11
N LYS A 52 11.61 5.59 -1.25
CA LYS A 52 11.92 4.49 -2.18
C LYS A 52 11.55 4.77 -3.64
N LEU A 53 10.76 5.83 -3.89
CA LEU A 53 10.45 6.35 -5.21
C LEU A 53 11.43 7.47 -5.58
N ASP A 54 12.65 7.08 -5.93
CA ASP A 54 13.75 7.96 -6.29
C ASP A 54 14.11 7.86 -7.79
N LYS A 55 15.04 8.70 -8.24
CA LYS A 55 15.53 8.69 -9.63
C LYS A 55 16.23 7.39 -10.04
N ASN A 56 16.63 6.57 -9.08
CA ASN A 56 17.28 5.27 -9.32
C ASN A 56 16.27 4.10 -9.33
N LEU A 57 14.97 4.40 -9.44
CA LEU A 57 13.93 3.40 -9.51
C LEU A 57 14.19 2.44 -10.68
N THR A 58 14.10 1.14 -10.40
CA THR A 58 14.20 0.06 -11.40
C THR A 58 12.96 -0.81 -11.27
N ILE A 59 12.54 -1.48 -12.35
CA ILE A 59 11.40 -2.42 -12.35
C ILE A 59 11.50 -3.46 -11.20
N LYS A 60 12.70 -3.97 -10.93
CA LYS A 60 12.96 -4.93 -9.82
C LYS A 60 12.79 -4.31 -8.42
N ARG A 61 13.01 -3.01 -8.26
CA ARG A 61 12.76 -2.29 -7.00
C ARG A 61 11.28 -2.00 -6.87
N LEU A 62 10.65 -1.52 -7.94
CA LEU A 62 9.22 -1.24 -8.01
C LEU A 62 8.39 -2.46 -7.58
N SER A 63 8.72 -3.66 -8.09
CA SER A 63 8.00 -4.90 -7.75
C SER A 63 8.14 -5.33 -6.28
N LYS A 64 9.04 -4.72 -5.51
CA LYS A 64 9.24 -4.99 -4.08
C LYS A 64 8.61 -3.92 -3.19
N LEU A 65 8.13 -2.82 -3.78
CA LEU A 65 7.48 -1.76 -3.03
C LEU A 65 6.06 -2.21 -2.66
N SER A 66 5.72 -1.97 -1.42
CA SER A 66 4.39 -2.18 -0.87
C SER A 66 3.92 -0.86 -0.28
N TYR A 67 2.65 -0.56 -0.47
CA TYR A 67 2.03 0.58 0.18
C TYR A 67 2.03 0.39 1.69
N GLU A 68 2.38 1.44 2.42
CA GLU A 68 2.20 1.51 3.86
C GLU A 68 0.83 2.13 4.17
N SER A 69 0.01 1.42 4.95
CA SER A 69 -1.31 1.92 5.36
C SER A 69 -1.19 3.11 6.29
N ALA A 70 -1.97 4.16 6.00
CA ALA A 70 -2.06 5.36 6.81
C ALA A 70 -2.53 5.05 8.24
N LEU A 71 -3.31 3.98 8.42
CA LEU A 71 -3.82 3.52 9.71
C LEU A 71 -2.71 3.12 10.70
N LYS A 72 -1.52 2.78 10.18
CA LYS A 72 -0.35 2.51 11.04
C LYS A 72 0.21 3.77 11.69
N HIS A 73 0.04 4.92 11.03
CA HIS A 73 0.54 6.21 11.49
C HIS A 73 -0.53 6.96 12.30
N ASP A 74 -1.76 6.99 11.79
CA ASP A 74 -2.90 7.57 12.49
C ASP A 74 -4.13 6.64 12.43
N PRO A 75 -4.45 5.95 13.54
CA PRO A 75 -5.64 5.09 13.64
C PRO A 75 -6.97 5.82 13.54
N HIS A 76 -7.01 7.16 13.62
CA HIS A 76 -8.26 7.93 13.48
C HIS A 76 -8.67 8.11 12.01
N VAL A 77 -7.76 7.87 11.06
CA VAL A 77 -8.09 7.90 9.64
C VAL A 77 -9.13 6.81 9.36
N PRO A 78 -10.28 7.14 8.75
CA PRO A 78 -11.25 6.11 8.40
C PRO A 78 -10.66 5.10 7.40
N ILE A 79 -10.95 3.81 7.59
CA ILE A 79 -10.39 2.73 6.75
C ILE A 79 -10.66 2.95 5.24
N TRP A 80 -11.84 3.49 4.91
CA TRP A 80 -12.20 3.77 3.51
C TRP A 80 -11.36 4.89 2.89
N VAL A 81 -10.91 5.87 3.69
CA VAL A 81 -9.99 6.94 3.25
C VAL A 81 -8.61 6.34 2.95
N ASP A 82 -8.08 5.50 3.84
CA ASP A 82 -6.81 4.79 3.58
C ASP A 82 -6.91 3.91 2.32
N GLY A 83 -8.03 3.22 2.13
CA GLY A 83 -8.29 2.44 0.91
C GLY A 83 -8.34 3.30 -0.35
N ALA A 84 -8.92 4.51 -0.29
CA ALA A 84 -8.98 5.43 -1.42
C ALA A 84 -7.59 5.95 -1.79
N ILE A 85 -6.80 6.31 -0.78
CA ILE A 85 -5.40 6.72 -0.94
C ILE A 85 -4.55 5.57 -1.48
N HIS A 86 -4.71 4.36 -0.96
CA HIS A 86 -4.03 3.16 -1.44
C HIS A 86 -4.27 2.93 -2.94
N LYS A 87 -5.54 3.03 -3.37
CA LYS A 87 -5.92 2.86 -4.77
C LYS A 87 -5.35 3.97 -5.65
N ALA A 88 -5.40 5.24 -5.22
CA ALA A 88 -4.81 6.36 -5.95
C ALA A 88 -3.26 6.23 -6.07
N CYS A 89 -2.61 5.73 -5.02
CA CYS A 89 -1.18 5.49 -4.95
C CYS A 89 -0.75 4.14 -5.55
N CYS A 90 -1.61 3.42 -6.27
CA CYS A 90 -1.24 2.12 -6.84
C CYS A 90 -0.04 2.26 -7.80
N LEU A 91 0.96 1.40 -7.68
CA LEU A 91 2.17 1.45 -8.51
C LEU A 91 1.87 1.18 -9.99
N GLU A 92 0.86 0.34 -10.26
CA GLU A 92 0.37 0.09 -11.61
C GLU A 92 -0.74 1.09 -11.96
N VAL A 93 -0.60 1.75 -13.11
CA VAL A 93 -1.61 2.72 -13.61
C VAL A 93 -3.00 2.10 -13.73
N LYS A 94 -3.08 0.82 -14.11
CA LYS A 94 -4.36 0.09 -14.26
C LYS A 94 -5.08 -0.16 -12.92
N GLY A 95 -4.37 -0.13 -11.81
CA GLY A 95 -4.94 -0.30 -10.48
C GLY A 95 -5.46 0.99 -9.86
N ARG A 96 -5.23 2.14 -10.50
CA ARG A 96 -5.71 3.45 -10.04
C ARG A 96 -7.14 3.69 -10.51
N TYR A 97 -7.71 4.84 -10.13
CA TYR A 97 -9.01 5.25 -10.65
C TYR A 97 -8.91 5.66 -12.10
N GLU A 98 -9.99 5.43 -12.86
CA GLU A 98 -10.06 5.86 -14.26
C GLU A 98 -10.15 7.38 -14.37
N VAL A 99 -10.91 7.99 -13.46
CA VAL A 99 -11.12 9.44 -13.41
C VAL A 99 -10.84 9.99 -12.01
N LEU A 100 -10.33 11.22 -11.96
CA LEU A 100 -10.00 11.89 -10.70
C LEU A 100 -11.22 12.12 -9.80
N SER A 101 -12.40 12.36 -10.40
CA SER A 101 -13.64 12.59 -9.66
C SER A 101 -14.06 11.39 -8.79
N GLU A 102 -13.76 10.16 -9.22
CA GLU A 102 -14.04 8.97 -8.41
C GLU A 102 -13.17 8.94 -7.16
N PHE A 103 -11.90 9.32 -7.27
CA PHE A 103 -11.01 9.42 -6.11
C PHE A 103 -11.50 10.47 -5.12
N LEU A 104 -11.90 11.66 -5.59
CA LEU A 104 -12.45 12.69 -4.72
C LEU A 104 -13.76 12.26 -4.06
N TYR A 105 -14.63 11.58 -4.81
CA TYR A 105 -15.87 11.02 -4.28
C TYR A 105 -15.60 10.02 -3.15
N ASP A 106 -14.65 9.10 -3.36
CA ASP A 106 -14.22 8.10 -2.37
C ASP A 106 -13.43 8.70 -1.19
N LEU A 107 -13.01 9.97 -1.24
CA LEU A 107 -12.43 10.69 -0.09
C LEU A 107 -13.49 11.40 0.76
N GLU A 108 -14.67 11.67 0.20
CA GLU A 108 -15.78 12.32 0.92
C GLU A 108 -16.82 11.31 1.41
N ASN A 109 -16.93 10.17 0.74
CA ASN A 109 -18.01 9.20 0.97
C ASN A 109 -17.44 7.82 1.31
N PRO A 110 -17.97 7.14 2.35
CA PRO A 110 -17.57 5.78 2.68
C PRO A 110 -17.82 4.80 1.51
N ASN A 111 -16.76 4.11 1.07
CA ASN A 111 -16.84 3.09 0.03
C ASN A 111 -16.55 1.70 0.61
N HIS A 112 -17.57 0.83 0.60
CA HIS A 112 -17.46 -0.50 1.18
C HIS A 112 -16.54 -1.46 0.42
N ALA A 113 -16.35 -1.25 -0.88
CA ALA A 113 -15.49 -2.09 -1.69
C ALA A 113 -14.00 -1.93 -1.32
N LEU A 114 -13.62 -0.83 -0.67
CA LEU A 114 -12.25 -0.56 -0.26
C LEU A 114 -11.87 -1.25 1.07
N PHE A 115 -12.85 -1.78 1.82
CA PHE A 115 -12.60 -2.50 3.08
C PHE A 115 -11.90 -3.85 2.88
N GLU A 116 -12.13 -4.52 1.74
CA GLU A 116 -11.56 -5.85 1.48
C GLU A 116 -10.05 -5.80 1.14
N ALA A 117 -9.55 -4.68 0.62
CA ALA A 117 -8.15 -4.52 0.23
C ALA A 117 -7.19 -4.53 1.43
N SER A 118 -7.66 -4.17 2.63
CA SER A 118 -6.86 -4.19 3.86
C SER A 118 -6.78 -5.54 4.57
N GLU A 119 -7.61 -6.53 4.21
CA GLU A 119 -7.73 -7.77 4.99
C GLU A 119 -6.83 -8.93 4.54
N THR A 120 -6.08 -8.84 3.43
CA THR A 120 -5.21 -9.95 3.02
C THR A 120 -3.83 -9.93 3.69
N THR A 121 -3.77 -9.70 5.00
CA THR A 121 -2.67 -10.30 5.77
C THR A 121 -3.01 -11.77 5.93
N GLN A 122 -2.67 -12.57 4.92
CA GLN A 122 -2.99 -14.00 4.89
C GLN A 122 -2.67 -14.67 6.24
N PRO A 123 -3.67 -15.23 6.96
CA PRO A 123 -3.45 -15.88 8.26
C PRO A 123 -2.56 -17.14 8.14
N GLU A 124 -2.29 -17.61 6.92
CA GLU A 124 -1.46 -18.79 6.67
C GLU A 124 -0.04 -18.69 7.25
N PHE A 125 0.56 -17.50 7.25
CA PHE A 125 1.92 -17.31 7.78
C PHE A 125 1.94 -17.45 9.31
N VAL A 126 0.91 -16.91 9.98
CA VAL A 126 0.76 -17.01 11.44
C VAL A 126 0.50 -18.48 11.82
N LEU A 127 -0.43 -19.15 11.14
CA LEU A 127 -0.79 -20.55 11.44
C LEU A 127 0.40 -21.51 11.26
N LYS A 128 1.22 -21.36 10.22
CA LYS A 128 2.43 -22.19 10.03
C LYS A 128 3.42 -22.08 11.19
N LYS A 129 3.62 -20.88 11.76
CA LYS A 129 4.53 -20.65 12.89
C LYS A 129 4.13 -21.42 14.15
N TYR A 130 2.83 -21.53 14.41
CA TYR A 130 2.31 -22.12 15.64
C TYR A 130 1.92 -23.61 15.53
N ARG A 131 1.93 -24.20 14.32
CA ARG A 131 1.63 -25.64 14.11
C ARG A 131 2.46 -26.57 14.99
N LEU A 132 3.76 -26.29 15.16
CA LEU A 132 4.64 -27.12 15.99
C LEU A 132 4.26 -27.04 17.49
N PHE A 133 3.97 -25.83 17.98
CA PHE A 133 3.57 -25.61 19.38
C PHE A 133 2.23 -26.27 19.69
N ILE A 134 1.27 -26.22 18.76
CA ILE A 134 -0.03 -26.90 18.90
C ILE A 134 0.16 -28.42 18.97
N ALA A 135 0.97 -28.99 18.07
CA ALA A 135 1.25 -30.43 18.07
C ALA A 135 1.96 -30.91 19.35
N LEU A 136 2.93 -30.13 19.83
CA LEU A 136 3.66 -30.42 21.07
C LEU A 136 2.72 -30.37 22.29
N SER A 137 1.87 -29.34 22.38
CA SER A 137 0.89 -29.22 23.45
C SER A 137 -0.12 -30.37 23.45
N PHE A 138 -0.56 -30.80 22.26
CA PHE A 138 -1.48 -31.93 22.13
C PHE A 138 -0.84 -33.24 22.59
N ALA A 139 0.39 -33.52 22.14
CA ALA A 139 1.12 -34.72 22.54
C ALA A 139 1.36 -34.77 24.06
N LEU A 140 1.72 -33.64 24.67
CA LEU A 140 1.91 -33.54 26.12
C LEU A 140 0.61 -33.85 26.89
N ASN A 141 -0.52 -33.30 26.44
CA ASN A 141 -1.82 -33.57 27.05
C ASN A 141 -2.23 -35.05 26.93
N VAL A 142 -1.93 -35.72 25.80
CA VAL A 142 -2.18 -37.15 25.62
C VAL A 142 -1.34 -37.99 26.61
N VAL A 143 -0.07 -37.64 26.80
CA VAL A 143 0.80 -38.32 27.78
C VAL A 143 0.26 -38.13 29.21
N LEU A 144 -0.15 -36.92 29.58
CA LEU A 144 -0.76 -36.64 30.88
C LEU A 144 -2.02 -37.48 31.12
N LEU A 145 -2.90 -37.59 30.12
CA LEU A 145 -4.09 -38.44 30.20
C LEU A 145 -3.75 -39.93 30.39
N LEU A 146 -2.74 -40.44 29.69
CA LEU A 146 -2.28 -41.82 29.83
C LEU A 146 -1.64 -42.12 31.19
N MET A 147 -0.99 -41.12 31.80
CA MET A 147 -0.46 -41.23 33.16
C MET A 147 -1.54 -41.08 34.23
N LEU A 148 -2.65 -40.40 33.94
CA LEU A 148 -3.78 -40.25 34.87
C LEU A 148 -4.71 -41.48 34.90
N VAL A 149 -4.81 -42.19 33.78
CA VAL A 149 -5.65 -43.39 33.62
C VAL A 149 -4.93 -44.68 34.06
N ARG A 150 -3.62 -44.62 34.29
CA ARG A 150 -2.82 -45.70 34.90
C ARG A 150 -2.73 -45.53 36.41
#